data_AF-A0A0H2S946-F1
#
_entry.id   AF-A0A0H2S946-F1
#
_cell.length_a   1.000
_cell.length_b   1.000
_cell.length_c   1.000
_cell.angle_alpha   90.00
_cell.angle_beta   90.00
_cell.angle_gamma   90.00
#
_symmetry.space_group_name_H-M   'P 1'
#
loop_
_entity.id
_entity.type
_entity.pdbx_description
1 polymer ?
#
loop_
_entity_poly.entity_id
_entity_poly.type
_entity_poly.pdbx_seq_one_letter_code
_entity_poly.pdbx_strand_id
1 'polypeptide(L)'
;MAEPQHWRLALNNHLQATQSTHLVSWTNPPSPRSGVWTITLLWNGEPFRTGHGSSKGVAKEHAAKQAIQYLNPTLYAQMVTCYGC
;
A
#
# COMPACT_ATOMS: atom_id res chain seq x y z
N MET A 1 13.35 3.17 -15.52
CA MET A 1 12.45 2.02 -15.77
C MET A 1 11.78 1.66 -14.45
N ALA A 2 10.58 2.17 -14.22
CA ALA A 2 9.61 1.76 -13.20
C ALA A 2 8.45 2.76 -13.33
N GLU A 3 7.40 2.42 -14.07
CA GLU A 3 6.15 3.17 -13.95
C GLU A 3 5.74 3.17 -12.47
N PRO A 4 5.21 4.29 -11.93
CA PRO A 4 4.69 4.30 -10.57
C PRO A 4 3.48 3.38 -10.57
N GLN A 5 3.68 2.11 -10.26
CA GLN A 5 2.60 1.16 -10.07
C GLN A 5 1.70 1.76 -9.00
N HIS A 6 0.56 2.34 -9.41
CA HIS A 6 -0.31 3.15 -8.57
C HIS A 6 -1.09 2.25 -7.59
N TRP A 7 -0.38 1.48 -6.77
CA TRP A 7 -0.92 0.56 -5.77
C TRP A 7 -1.79 1.32 -4.79
N ARG A 8 -1.41 2.56 -4.44
CA ARG A 8 -2.26 3.42 -3.61
C ARG A 8 -3.60 3.75 -4.25
N LEU A 9 -3.64 3.96 -5.58
CA LEU A 9 -4.88 4.23 -6.31
C LEU A 9 -5.75 2.97 -6.38
N ALA A 10 -5.16 1.83 -6.73
CA ALA A 10 -5.86 0.56 -6.78
C ALA A 10 -6.44 0.17 -5.41
N LEU A 11 -5.67 0.42 -4.34
CA LEU A 11 -6.13 0.19 -2.97
C LEU A 11 -7.29 1.13 -2.65
N ASN A 12 -7.15 2.43 -2.94
CA ASN A 12 -8.23 3.38 -2.71
C ASN A 12 -9.51 3.02 -3.48
N ASN A 13 -9.40 2.60 -4.75
CA ASN A 13 -10.54 2.16 -5.54
C ASN A 13 -11.20 0.93 -4.94
N HIS A 14 -10.41 -0.05 -4.48
CA HIS A 14 -10.92 -1.21 -3.78
C HIS A 14 -11.65 -0.82 -2.48
N LEU A 15 -11.06 0.05 -1.66
CA LEU A 15 -11.67 0.53 -0.41
C LEU A 15 -12.95 1.32 -0.63
N GLN A 16 -13.03 2.11 -1.71
CA GLN A 16 -14.26 2.80 -2.09
C GLN A 16 -15.33 1.82 -2.56
N ALA A 17 -14.96 0.81 -3.36
CA ALA A 17 -15.89 -0.23 -3.81
C ALA A 17 -16.43 -1.08 -2.64
N THR A 18 -15.63 -1.32 -1.60
CA THR A 18 -16.05 -2.06 -0.39
C THR A 18 -16.56 -1.15 0.72
N GLN A 19 -16.71 0.15 0.48
CA GLN A 19 -17.12 1.16 1.48
C GLN A 19 -16.30 1.14 2.78
N SER A 20 -15.07 0.61 2.72
CA SER A 20 -14.17 0.37 3.86
C SER A 20 -13.10 1.45 4.02
N THR A 21 -13.26 2.59 3.35
CA THR A 21 -12.29 3.71 3.41
C THR A 21 -12.04 4.22 4.82
N HIS A 22 -13.05 4.16 5.69
CA HIS A 22 -12.96 4.56 7.10
C HIS A 22 -12.19 3.57 7.98
N LEU A 23 -12.05 2.31 7.55
CA LEU A 23 -11.31 1.28 8.28
C LEU A 23 -9.80 1.38 8.06
N VAL A 24 -9.36 2.09 7.02
CA VAL A 24 -7.94 2.20 6.67
C VAL A 24 -7.38 3.53 7.15
N SER A 25 -6.31 3.44 7.94
CA SER A 25 -5.54 4.62 8.36
C SER A 25 -4.05 4.40 8.13
N TRP A 26 -3.30 5.50 8.03
CA TRP A 26 -1.86 5.45 7.77
C TRP A 26 -1.11 6.02 8.95
N THR A 27 -0.24 5.22 9.57
CA THR A 27 0.65 5.68 10.63
C THR A 27 2.10 5.71 10.14
N ASN A 28 2.81 6.76 10.55
CA ASN A 28 4.23 6.92 10.30
C ASN A 28 4.93 6.98 11.66
N PRO A 29 5.66 5.93 12.08
CA PRO A 29 6.44 5.99 13.31
C PRO A 29 7.41 7.19 13.26
N PRO A 30 7.63 7.87 14.39
CA PRO A 30 8.54 9.00 14.45
C PRO A 30 9.96 8.50 14.23
N SER A 31 10.66 9.11 13.26
CA SER A 31 12.07 8.91 12.87
C SER A 31 12.34 7.88 11.76
N PRO A 32 12.72 8.32 10.54
CA PRO A 32 13.42 7.44 9.60
C PRO A 32 14.82 7.17 10.16
N ARG A 33 15.00 6.04 10.86
CA ARG A 33 16.34 5.55 11.25
C ARG A 33 17.10 5.28 9.93
N SER A 34 18.07 6.12 9.60
CA SER A 34 18.96 5.97 8.42
C SER A 34 18.35 6.32 7.05
N GLY A 35 17.41 7.27 6.97
CA GLY A 35 16.88 7.73 5.66
C GLY A 35 15.91 6.77 4.98
N VAL A 36 15.54 5.69 5.68
CA VAL A 36 14.46 4.78 5.28
C VAL A 36 13.15 5.24 5.92
N TRP A 37 12.16 5.49 5.09
CA TRP A 37 10.80 5.78 5.50
C TRP A 37 10.05 4.48 5.74
N THR A 38 9.44 4.37 6.91
CA THR A 38 8.56 3.25 7.27
C THR A 38 7.14 3.78 7.43
N ILE A 39 6.19 3.18 6.72
CA ILE A 39 4.78 3.54 6.81
C ILE A 39 3.99 2.27 7.11
N THR A 40 3.18 2.29 8.15
CA THR A 40 2.28 1.19 8.49
C THR A 40 0.85 1.59 8.14
N LEU A 41 0.19 0.74 7.37
CA LEU A 41 -1.24 0.77 7.14
C LEU A 41 -1.93 0.07 8.31
N LEU A 42 -2.86 0.79 8.93
CA LEU A 42 -3.75 0.30 9.96
C LEU A 42 -5.05 -0.16 9.29
N TRP A 43 -5.54 -1.34 9.66
CA TRP A 43 -6.86 -1.84 9.30
C TRP A 43 -7.69 -1.97 10.57
N ASN A 44 -8.82 -1.28 10.64
CA ASN A 44 -9.68 -1.23 11.81
C ASN A 44 -8.93 -0.83 13.11
N GLY A 45 -7.95 0.09 12.99
CA GLY A 45 -7.12 0.54 14.10
C GLY A 45 -5.92 -0.38 14.44
N GLU A 46 -5.83 -1.57 13.85
CA GLU A 46 -4.72 -2.50 14.09
C GLU A 46 -3.66 -2.42 13.00
N PRO A 47 -2.36 -2.56 13.34
CA PRO A 47 -1.28 -2.57 12.35
C PRO A 47 -1.42 -3.76 11.41
N PHE A 48 -1.70 -3.48 10.14
CA PHE A 48 -1.98 -4.49 9.14
C PHE A 48 -0.75 -4.77 8.27
N ARG A 49 -0.22 -3.76 7.56
CA ARG A 49 0.93 -3.93 6.65
C ARG A 49 1.89 -2.77 6.73
N THR A 50 3.18 -3.04 6.56
CA THR A 50 4.23 -2.04 6.67
C THR A 50 5.05 -1.98 5.39
N GLY A 51 5.16 -0.79 4.83
CA GLY A 51 5.98 -0.50 3.65
C GLY A 51 7.21 0.30 4.03
N HIS A 52 8.30 -0.01 3.36
CA HIS A 52 9.59 0.65 3.54
C HIS A 52 10.02 1.28 2.21
N GLY A 53 10.69 2.42 2.25
CA GLY A 53 11.24 3.03 1.04
C GLY A 53 12.10 4.25 1.30
N SER A 54 12.76 4.74 0.27
CA SER A 54 13.63 5.94 0.35
C SER A 54 12.85 7.24 0.52
N SER A 55 11.51 7.21 0.48
CA SER A 55 10.62 8.37 0.62
C SER A 55 9.26 7.94 1.15
N LYS A 56 8.52 8.86 1.80
CA LYS A 56 7.13 8.63 2.26
C LYS A 56 6.24 8.04 1.17
N GLY A 57 6.39 8.53 -0.07
CA GLY A 57 5.61 8.07 -1.22
C GLY A 57 5.88 6.60 -1.55
N VAL A 58 7.15 6.22 -1.65
CA VAL A 58 7.60 4.84 -1.92
C VAL A 58 7.17 3.89 -0.80
N ALA A 59 7.35 4.30 0.45
CA ALA A 59 6.92 3.51 1.61
C ALA A 59 5.40 3.25 1.59
N LYS A 60 4.59 4.26 1.24
CA LYS A 60 3.14 4.09 1.08
C LYS A 60 2.76 3.16 -0.06
N GLU A 61 3.46 3.24 -1.20
CA GLU A 61 3.23 2.34 -2.35
C GLU A 61 3.53 0.89 -1.99
N HIS A 62 4.64 0.64 -1.28
CA HIS A 62 5.00 -0.70 -0.80
C HIS A 62 3.97 -1.25 0.19
N ALA A 63 3.53 -0.42 1.14
CA ALA A 63 2.48 -0.80 2.09
C ALA A 63 1.15 -1.10 1.37
N ALA A 64 0.77 -0.28 0.39
CA ALA A 64 -0.43 -0.48 -0.40
C ALA A 64 -0.38 -1.77 -1.22
N LYS A 65 0.76 -2.06 -1.86
CA LYS A 65 0.98 -3.30 -2.60
C LYS A 65 0.77 -4.53 -1.72
N GLN A 66 1.39 -4.55 -0.53
CA GLN A 66 1.22 -5.64 0.42
C GLN A 66 -0.22 -5.77 0.93
N ALA A 67 -0.92 -4.65 1.10
CA ALA A 67 -2.32 -4.65 1.51
C ALA A 67 -3.21 -5.26 0.41
N ILE A 68 -3.08 -4.84 -0.85
CA ILE A 68 -3.85 -5.42 -1.97
C ILE A 68 -3.52 -6.89 -2.16
N GLN A 69 -2.25 -7.28 -2.08
CA GLN A 69 -1.84 -8.68 -2.20
C GLN A 69 -2.61 -9.58 -1.23
N TYR A 70 -2.93 -9.07 -0.03
CA TYR A 70 -3.68 -9.83 0.97
C TYR A 70 -5.20 -9.66 0.85
N LEU A 71 -5.69 -8.43 0.64
CA LEU A 71 -7.12 -8.13 0.60
C LEU A 71 -7.78 -8.61 -0.69
N ASN A 72 -7.05 -8.53 -1.81
CA ASN A 72 -7.54 -8.87 -3.13
C ASN A 72 -6.42 -9.47 -4.00
N PRO A 73 -6.05 -10.74 -3.76
CA PRO A 73 -4.98 -11.41 -4.50
C PRO A 73 -5.27 -11.51 -6.00
N THR A 74 -6.55 -11.53 -6.40
CA THR A 74 -6.96 -11.50 -7.81
C THR A 74 -6.60 -10.18 -8.47
N LEU A 75 -6.94 -9.04 -7.85
CA LEU A 75 -6.55 -7.70 -8.34
C LEU A 75 -5.03 -7.56 -8.38
N TYR A 76 -4.33 -8.03 -7.34
CA TYR A 76 -2.87 -8.04 -7.31
C TYR A 76 -2.30 -8.80 -8.51
N ALA A 77 -2.78 -10.02 -8.77
CA ALA A 77 -2.33 -10.82 -9.90
C ALA A 77 -2.58 -10.09 -11.23
N GLN A 78 -3.76 -9.51 -11.45
CA GLN A 78 -4.05 -8.73 -12.66
C GLN A 78 -3.07 -7.58 -12.86
N MET A 79 -2.78 -6.80 -11.81
CA MET A 79 -1.85 -5.67 -11.89
C MET A 79 -0.38 -6.09 -12.05
N VAL A 80 0.01 -7.28 -11.60
CA VAL A 80 1.38 -7.80 -11.81
C VAL A 80 1.52 -8.44 -13.19
N THR A 81 0.48 -9.11 -13.68
CA THR A 81 0.54 -9.94 -14.90
C THR A 81 0.27 -9.12 -16.17
N CYS A 82 -0.57 -8.08 -16.11
CA CYS A 82 -0.88 -7.23 -17.28
C CYS A 82 0.19 -6.17 -17.61
N TYR A 83 1.28 -6.07 -16.84
CA TYR A 83 2.45 -5.23 -17.17
C TYR A 83 3.60 -6.04 -17.78
N GLY A 84 3.34 -7.27 -18.23
CA GLY A 84 4.31 -8.19 -18.81
C GLY A 84 3.98 -8.67 -20.23
N CYS A 85 3.19 -7.92 -20.99
CA CYS A 85 2.94 -8.17 -22.42
C CYS A 85 3.25 -6.91 -23.24
#